data_AF-A0A0N7KCF3-F1
#
_entry.id   AF-A0A0N7KCF3-F1
#
_cell.length_a   1.000
_cell.length_b   1.000
_cell.length_c   1.000
_cell.angle_alpha   90.00
_cell.angle_beta   90.00
_cell.angle_gamma   90.00
#
_symmetry.space_group_name_H-M   'P 1'
#
loop_
_entity.id
_entity.type
_entity.pdbx_description
1 polymer ?
#
loop_
_entity_poly.entity_id
_entity_poly.type
_entity_poly.pdbx_seq_one_letter_code
_entity_poly.pdbx_strand_id
1 'polypeptide(L)'
;SSSGAHRLATILMYLSDVKQGGETVFPRSEMKDAQAKEGAPSQCSGYAVRPAKGNAILLFNLRPDGETDKDSQYEECPVLEGEKWLAIKHINLRKFDYPKSSLASEDECTDEDDRCVSWAASGECDRNPVFMIGSSDYYGSCRKSCRVC
;
A
#
# COMPACT_ATOMS: atom_id res chain seq x y z
N SER A 1 19.62 -7.51 8.07
CA SER A 1 18.52 -7.80 7.13
C SER A 1 17.55 -6.61 7.18
N SER A 2 17.65 -5.67 6.23
CA SER A 2 17.02 -4.34 6.30
C SER A 2 15.88 -4.16 5.29
N SER A 3 14.99 -5.15 5.17
CA SER A 3 13.89 -5.12 4.20
C SER A 3 12.65 -4.32 4.64
N GLY A 4 12.63 -3.79 5.87
CA GLY A 4 11.50 -3.01 6.40
C GLY A 4 11.39 -1.57 5.88
N ALA A 5 12.51 -0.95 5.48
CA ALA A 5 12.60 0.49 5.20
C ALA A 5 11.89 0.96 3.92
N HIS A 6 11.26 0.05 3.16
CA HIS A 6 10.60 0.36 1.90
C HIS A 6 9.10 0.06 1.90
N ARG A 7 8.53 -0.54 2.96
CA ARG A 7 7.11 -0.93 2.96
C ARG A 7 6.23 0.19 3.51
N LEU A 8 5.64 1.02 2.65
CA LEU A 8 4.72 2.10 3.07
C LEU A 8 3.54 1.56 3.86
N ALA A 9 2.84 0.58 3.28
CA ALA A 9 1.60 0.08 3.84
C ALA A 9 1.41 -1.42 3.54
N THR A 10 0.59 -2.05 4.37
CA THR A 10 0.18 -3.45 4.27
C THR A 10 -1.34 -3.49 4.29
N ILE A 11 -1.93 -4.20 3.33
CA ILE A 11 -3.37 -4.51 3.33
C ILE A 11 -3.53 -5.98 3.70
N LEU A 12 -4.24 -6.25 4.79
CA LEU A 12 -4.62 -7.59 5.24
C LEU A 12 -6.09 -7.81 4.85
N MET A 13 -6.36 -8.72 3.92
CA MET A 13 -7.70 -8.98 3.39
C MET A 13 -8.20 -10.34 3.89
N TYR A 14 -9.28 -10.34 4.66
CA TYR A 14 -9.90 -11.57 5.16
C TYR A 14 -10.76 -12.20 4.07
N LEU A 15 -10.43 -13.43 3.68
CA LEU A 15 -11.12 -14.17 2.63
C LEU A 15 -12.10 -15.23 3.17
N SER A 16 -12.10 -15.46 4.49
CA SER A 16 -13.02 -16.34 5.20
C SER A 16 -13.50 -15.72 6.52
N ASP A 17 -14.65 -16.19 6.97
CA ASP A 17 -15.15 -15.96 8.34
C ASP A 17 -14.51 -16.99 9.28
N VAL A 18 -14.08 -16.54 10.46
CA VAL A 18 -13.52 -17.42 11.49
C VAL A 18 -14.50 -17.55 12.65
N LYS A 19 -14.78 -18.80 13.05
CA LYS A 19 -15.77 -19.09 14.10
C LYS A 19 -15.24 -18.73 15.49
N GLN A 20 -13.99 -19.10 15.81
CA GLN A 20 -13.33 -18.76 17.08
C GLN A 20 -11.83 -18.56 16.89
N GLY A 21 -11.27 -17.51 17.51
CA GLY A 21 -9.87 -17.13 17.38
C GLY A 21 -9.54 -16.47 16.05
N GLY A 22 -8.26 -16.51 15.66
CA GLY A 22 -7.75 -16.01 14.38
C GLY A 22 -7.63 -14.49 14.25
N GLU A 23 -7.88 -13.75 15.34
CA GLU A 23 -7.83 -12.29 15.37
C GLU A 23 -6.46 -11.73 14.92
N THR A 24 -6.49 -10.56 14.29
CA THR A 24 -5.30 -9.73 14.12
C THR A 24 -5.24 -8.74 15.27
N VAL A 25 -4.18 -8.80 16.07
CA VAL A 25 -4.05 -8.03 17.31
C VAL A 25 -2.98 -6.96 17.15
N PHE A 26 -3.25 -5.78 17.72
CA PHE A 26 -2.35 -4.63 17.76
C PHE A 26 -1.95 -4.37 19.23
N PRO A 27 -0.84 -4.95 19.71
CA PRO A 27 -0.46 -4.90 21.13
C PRO A 27 -0.13 -3.50 21.64
N ARG A 28 0.32 -2.62 20.74
CA ARG A 28 0.71 -1.23 21.03
C ARG A 28 -0.35 -0.19 20.71
N SER A 29 -1.52 -0.62 20.23
CA SER A 29 -2.61 0.31 19.96
C SER A 29 -2.99 1.10 21.21
N GLU A 30 -3.26 2.40 21.05
CA GLU A 30 -3.84 3.23 22.10
C GLU A 30 -5.21 2.71 22.56
N MET A 31 -5.89 1.94 21.70
CA MET A 31 -7.19 1.33 21.98
C MET A 31 -7.08 -0.09 22.57
N LYS A 32 -5.89 -0.55 22.97
CA LYS A 32 -5.68 -1.90 23.51
C LYS A 32 -6.60 -2.26 24.69
N ASP A 33 -7.01 -1.26 25.47
CA ASP A 33 -7.88 -1.43 26.63
C ASP A 33 -9.37 -1.18 26.30
N ALA A 34 -9.68 -0.68 25.09
CA ALA A 34 -11.04 -0.34 24.68
C ALA A 34 -11.91 -1.56 24.41
N GLN A 35 -11.29 -2.70 24.05
CA GLN A 35 -11.99 -3.98 23.90
C GLN A 35 -11.95 -4.72 25.23
N ALA A 36 -12.78 -4.27 26.18
CA ALA A 36 -13.04 -5.03 27.39
C ALA A 36 -13.65 -6.39 27.01
N LYS A 37 -13.12 -7.44 27.65
CA LYS A 37 -13.42 -8.86 27.45
C LYS A 37 -14.92 -9.19 27.44
N GLU A 38 -15.56 -9.11 26.29
CA GLU A 38 -16.80 -9.86 26.06
C GLU A 38 -16.55 -10.95 25.02
N GLY A 39 -16.28 -12.16 25.54
CA GLY A 39 -16.56 -13.40 24.82
C GLY A 39 -15.46 -14.08 24.01
N ALA A 40 -14.17 -13.71 24.13
CA ALA A 40 -13.10 -14.43 23.42
C ALA A 40 -12.03 -15.03 24.35
N PRO A 41 -11.80 -16.36 24.32
CA PRO A 41 -10.61 -16.99 24.84
C PRO A 41 -9.50 -16.97 23.77
N SER A 42 -9.04 -15.80 23.32
CA SER A 42 -7.78 -15.72 22.58
C SER A 42 -6.71 -15.20 23.53
N GLN A 43 -5.59 -15.92 23.64
CA GLN A 43 -4.46 -15.59 24.54
C GLN A 43 -3.76 -14.26 24.19
N CYS A 44 -4.24 -13.54 23.18
CA CYS A 44 -3.59 -12.37 22.65
C CYS A 44 -4.03 -11.11 23.41
N SER A 45 -3.04 -10.29 23.77
CA SER A 45 -3.27 -9.03 24.47
C SER A 45 -3.12 -7.85 23.51
N GLY A 46 -4.10 -6.95 23.47
CA GLY A 46 -4.09 -5.79 22.58
C GLY A 46 -5.45 -5.51 21.97
N TYR A 47 -5.50 -4.54 21.05
CA TYR A 47 -6.71 -4.28 20.27
C TYR A 47 -6.86 -5.36 19.19
N ALA A 48 -7.94 -6.12 19.22
CA ALA A 48 -8.15 -7.28 18.36
C ALA A 48 -9.16 -7.01 17.24
N VAL A 49 -8.84 -7.43 16.03
CA VAL A 49 -9.75 -7.38 14.88
C VAL A 49 -10.10 -8.80 14.49
N ARG A 50 -11.39 -9.15 14.60
CA ARG A 50 -11.90 -10.47 14.23
C ARG A 50 -11.94 -10.63 12.70
N PRO A 51 -11.50 -11.77 12.14
CA PRO A 51 -11.63 -12.05 10.72
C PRO A 51 -13.10 -12.18 10.32
N ALA A 52 -13.50 -11.36 9.36
CA ALA A 52 -14.81 -11.44 8.72
C ALA A 52 -14.59 -11.33 7.20
N LYS A 53 -15.17 -12.26 6.44
CA LYS A 53 -14.95 -12.37 5.01
C LYS A 53 -15.33 -11.07 4.31
N GLY A 54 -14.41 -10.58 3.47
CA GLY A 54 -14.57 -9.33 2.72
C GLY A 54 -14.06 -8.08 3.44
N ASN A 55 -13.83 -8.13 4.75
CA ASN A 55 -13.19 -7.03 5.46
C ASN A 55 -11.69 -6.98 5.19
N ALA A 56 -11.12 -5.77 5.26
CA ALA A 56 -9.69 -5.56 5.13
C ALA A 56 -9.17 -4.57 6.17
N ILE A 57 -7.93 -4.76 6.60
CA ILE A 57 -7.18 -3.81 7.42
C ILE A 57 -6.14 -3.14 6.53
N LEU A 58 -6.16 -1.81 6.46
CA LEU A 58 -5.06 -1.02 5.93
C LEU A 58 -4.17 -0.57 7.09
N LEU A 59 -2.90 -0.90 6.99
CA LEU A 59 -1.89 -0.60 8.00
C LEU A 59 -0.75 0.18 7.36
N PHE A 60 -0.47 1.39 7.84
CA PHE A 60 0.73 2.12 7.46
C PHE A 60 1.90 1.64 8.32
N ASN A 61 2.99 1.16 7.70
CA ASN A 61 4.18 0.74 8.45
C ASN A 61 5.17 1.89 8.67
N LEU A 62 4.95 3.03 8.02
CA LEU A 62 5.75 4.24 8.13
C LEU A 62 4.86 5.40 8.56
N ARG A 63 5.39 6.24 9.45
CA ARG A 63 4.80 7.54 9.79
C ARG A 63 5.02 8.54 8.65
N PRO A 64 4.33 9.71 8.67
CA PRO A 64 4.54 10.75 7.66
C PRO A 64 5.98 11.27 7.56
N ASP A 65 6.77 11.15 8.63
CA ASP A 65 8.20 11.51 8.65
C ASP A 65 9.12 10.43 8.05
N GLY A 66 8.56 9.31 7.58
CA GLY A 66 9.30 8.21 6.97
C GLY A 66 9.88 7.21 7.97
N GLU A 67 9.75 7.45 9.27
CA GLU A 67 10.18 6.52 10.30
C GLU A 67 9.22 5.34 10.42
N THR A 68 9.75 4.18 10.82
CA THR A 68 8.90 3.00 11.08
C THR A 68 7.90 3.28 12.18
N ASP A 69 6.63 3.03 11.90
CA ASP A 69 5.57 3.11 12.88
C ASP A 69 5.60 1.86 13.77
N LYS A 70 5.88 2.04 15.06
CA LYS A 70 5.94 0.94 16.03
C LYS A 70 4.56 0.48 16.48
N ASP A 71 3.55 1.33 16.37
CA ASP A 71 2.18 1.06 16.78
C ASP A 71 1.42 0.29 15.70
N SER A 72 1.97 0.29 14.48
CA SER A 72 1.52 -0.55 13.38
C SER A 72 1.88 -2.03 13.57
N GLN A 73 2.62 -2.41 14.62
CA GLN A 73 2.96 -3.81 14.86
C GLN A 73 1.70 -4.63 15.14
N TYR A 74 1.53 -5.72 14.40
CA TYR A 74 0.43 -6.65 14.58
C TYR A 74 0.92 -8.08 14.82
N GLU A 75 0.06 -8.86 15.47
CA GLU A 75 0.22 -10.27 15.75
C GLU A 75 -1.02 -11.02 15.27
N GLU A 76 -0.88 -12.31 14.98
CA GLU A 76 -2.00 -13.16 14.57
C GLU A 76 -2.30 -14.18 15.66
N CYS A 77 -3.54 -14.19 16.15
CA CYS A 77 -3.99 -15.16 17.13
C CYS A 77 -4.19 -16.55 16.50
N PRO A 78 -4.03 -17.62 17.31
CA PRO A 78 -4.39 -18.96 16.88
C PRO A 78 -5.87 -19.04 16.48
N VAL A 79 -6.16 -19.77 15.39
CA VAL A 79 -7.53 -20.17 15.07
C VAL A 79 -7.91 -21.34 15.97
N LEU A 80 -8.99 -21.20 16.74
CA LEU A 80 -9.47 -22.24 17.65
C LEU A 80 -10.56 -23.09 16.99
N GLU A 81 -11.39 -22.47 16.15
CA GLU A 81 -12.43 -23.17 15.37
C GLU A 81 -12.62 -22.54 14.00
N GLY A 82 -12.66 -23.37 12.96
CA GLY A 82 -12.81 -22.96 11.56
C GLY A 82 -11.48 -22.86 10.81
N GLU A 83 -11.45 -22.04 9.74
CA GLU A 83 -10.27 -21.83 8.91
C GLU A 83 -10.14 -20.35 8.54
N LYS A 84 -8.91 -19.82 8.63
CA LYS A 84 -8.59 -18.43 8.30
C LYS A 84 -7.86 -18.37 6.96
N TRP A 85 -8.50 -17.76 5.97
CA TRP A 85 -7.89 -17.40 4.69
C TRP A 85 -7.58 -15.90 4.69
N LEU A 86 -6.31 -15.55 4.45
CA LEU A 86 -5.82 -14.18 4.47
C LEU A 86 -4.99 -13.90 3.21
N ALA A 87 -5.31 -12.82 2.51
CA ALA A 87 -4.46 -12.29 1.44
C ALA A 87 -3.75 -11.01 1.92
N ILE A 88 -2.45 -10.92 1.66
CA ILE A 88 -1.61 -9.80 2.10
C ILE A 88 -1.08 -9.06 0.88
N LYS A 89 -1.36 -7.75 0.79
CA LYS A 89 -0.79 -6.86 -0.23
C LYS A 89 0.17 -5.87 0.42
N HIS A 90 1.43 -5.94 0.02
CA HIS A 90 2.43 -4.92 0.40
C HIS A 90 2.48 -3.80 -0.63
N ILE A 91 2.44 -2.57 -0.14
CA ILE A 91 2.65 -1.35 -0.90
C ILE A 91 4.03 -0.82 -0.51
N ASN A 92 4.95 -0.82 -1.47
CA ASN A 92 6.31 -0.35 -1.24
C ASN A 92 6.48 1.07 -1.77
N LEU A 93 7.26 1.88 -1.06
CA LEU A 93 7.83 3.10 -1.61
C LEU A 93 8.88 2.71 -2.66
N ARG A 94 8.65 3.14 -3.90
CA ARG A 94 9.73 3.30 -4.85
C ARG A 94 10.39 4.62 -4.51
N LYS A 95 11.70 4.61 -4.23
CA LYS A 95 12.46 5.83 -4.42
C LYS A 95 12.34 6.13 -5.90
N PHE A 96 11.79 7.28 -6.24
CA PHE A 96 12.04 7.81 -7.56
C PHE A 96 13.53 8.18 -7.56
N ASP A 97 14.34 7.28 -8.10
CA ASP A 97 15.68 7.65 -8.56
C ASP A 97 15.48 8.55 -9.80
N TYR A 98 14.85 9.71 -9.62
CA TYR A 98 15.17 10.81 -10.50
C TYR A 98 16.63 11.10 -10.16
N PRO A 99 17.60 10.86 -11.06
CA PRO A 99 18.79 11.67 -10.97
C PRO A 99 18.25 13.10 -10.91
N LYS A 100 18.55 13.82 -9.83
CA LYS A 100 18.51 15.27 -9.88
C LYS A 100 19.58 15.66 -10.92
N SER A 101 19.27 15.48 -12.21
CA SER A 101 19.78 16.37 -13.24
C SER A 101 19.02 17.67 -13.02
N SER A 102 19.45 18.40 -11.99
CA SER A 102 19.37 19.85 -12.05
C SER A 102 20.09 20.26 -13.34
N LEU A 103 19.35 20.36 -14.46
CA LEU A 103 19.78 20.66 -15.84
C LEU A 103 19.84 19.47 -16.82
N ALA A 104 18.80 18.63 -16.93
CA ALA A 104 18.49 18.04 -18.24
C ALA A 104 17.69 19.08 -19.03
N SER A 105 18.25 19.56 -20.13
CA SER A 105 17.70 20.61 -20.99
C SER A 105 16.21 20.41 -21.29
N GLU A 106 15.41 21.46 -21.16
CA GLU A 106 13.99 21.53 -21.55
C GLU A 106 13.75 21.24 -23.05
N ASP A 107 14.80 20.95 -23.84
CA ASP A 107 14.76 20.92 -25.31
C ASP A 107 14.59 19.53 -25.94
N GLU A 108 14.71 18.40 -25.22
CA GLU A 108 14.52 17.07 -25.84
C GLU A 108 13.21 16.40 -25.40
N CYS A 109 12.12 16.82 -26.03
CA CYS A 109 10.83 16.14 -25.94
C CYS A 109 10.94 14.71 -26.50
N THR A 110 10.94 13.73 -25.59
CA THR A 110 11.06 12.31 -25.91
C THR A 110 9.93 11.51 -25.27
N ASP A 111 9.68 10.32 -25.82
CA ASP A 111 8.86 9.30 -25.17
C ASP A 111 9.80 8.35 -24.42
N GLU A 112 9.44 7.99 -23.19
CA GLU A 112 10.23 7.09 -22.33
C GLU A 112 9.94 5.60 -22.59
N ASP A 113 8.87 5.27 -23.33
CA ASP A 113 8.48 3.89 -23.66
C ASP A 113 8.12 3.77 -25.15
N ASP A 114 8.59 2.70 -25.80
CA ASP A 114 8.33 2.42 -27.22
C ASP A 114 6.83 2.25 -27.53
N ARG A 115 6.00 1.99 -26.52
CA ARG A 115 4.54 1.82 -26.65
C ARG A 115 3.77 3.13 -26.56
N CYS A 116 4.41 4.26 -26.26
CA CYS A 116 3.75 5.56 -26.14
C CYS A 116 2.88 5.91 -27.36
N VAL A 117 3.35 5.58 -28.57
CA VAL A 117 2.58 5.79 -29.82
C VAL A 117 1.28 5.00 -29.82
N SER A 118 1.33 3.73 -29.43
CA SER A 118 0.16 2.84 -29.39
C SER A 118 -0.84 3.29 -28.32
N TRP A 119 -0.35 3.67 -27.15
CA TRP A 119 -1.18 4.19 -26.06
C TRP A 119 -1.83 5.52 -26.42
N ALA A 120 -1.09 6.45 -27.02
CA ALA A 120 -1.66 7.70 -27.52
C ALA A 120 -2.73 7.44 -28.58
N ALA A 121 -2.48 6.55 -29.54
CA ALA A 121 -3.46 6.13 -30.54
C ALA A 121 -4.70 5.45 -29.91
N SER A 122 -4.54 4.82 -28.76
CA SER A 122 -5.62 4.20 -27.98
C SER A 122 -6.37 5.20 -27.08
N GLY A 123 -6.01 6.48 -27.08
CA GLY A 123 -6.67 7.52 -26.28
C GLY A 123 -6.16 7.64 -24.84
N GLU A 124 -4.97 7.12 -24.52
CA GLU A 124 -4.41 7.20 -23.16
C GLU A 124 -4.03 8.63 -22.75
N CYS A 125 -3.80 9.55 -23.70
CA CYS A 125 -3.54 10.95 -23.37
C CYS A 125 -4.69 11.58 -22.58
N ASP A 126 -5.94 11.17 -22.84
CA ASP A 126 -7.13 11.64 -22.14
C ASP A 126 -7.50 10.75 -20.94
N ARG A 127 -7.32 9.43 -21.07
CA ARG A 127 -7.72 8.46 -20.03
C ARG A 127 -6.69 8.33 -18.90
N ASN A 128 -5.43 8.62 -19.19
CA ASN A 128 -4.31 8.51 -18.26
C ASN A 128 -3.35 9.73 -18.41
N PRO A 129 -3.87 10.96 -18.23
CA PRO A 129 -3.14 12.18 -18.54
C PRO A 129 -1.92 12.37 -17.63
N VAL A 130 -1.99 11.96 -16.36
CA VAL A 130 -0.85 12.11 -15.44
C VAL A 130 0.35 11.28 -15.90
N PHE A 131 0.13 10.02 -16.29
CA PHE A 131 1.23 9.17 -16.80
C PHE A 131 1.74 9.67 -18.15
N MET A 132 0.82 10.01 -19.06
CA MET A 132 1.18 10.29 -20.45
C MET A 132 1.72 11.72 -20.65
N ILE A 133 1.05 12.73 -20.09
CA ILE A 133 1.32 14.17 -20.26
C ILE A 133 2.14 14.73 -19.10
N GLY A 134 1.90 14.25 -17.89
CA GLY A 134 2.56 14.73 -16.68
C GLY A 134 1.66 15.54 -15.74
N SER A 135 2.26 16.05 -14.67
CA SER A 135 1.67 16.93 -13.65
C SER A 135 2.73 17.88 -13.10
N SER A 136 2.41 18.68 -12.07
CA SER A 136 3.37 19.63 -11.46
C SER A 136 4.66 18.96 -10.98
N ASP A 137 4.58 17.71 -10.51
CA ASP A 137 5.69 17.00 -9.86
C ASP A 137 6.21 15.82 -10.70
N TYR A 138 5.71 15.66 -11.93
CA TYR A 138 6.04 14.53 -12.79
C TYR A 138 6.02 14.96 -14.26
N TYR A 139 7.15 14.83 -14.95
CA TYR A 139 7.30 15.31 -16.32
C TYR A 139 6.29 14.66 -17.29
N GLY A 140 5.95 13.38 -17.09
CA GLY A 140 5.12 12.61 -18.03
C GLY A 140 5.97 11.76 -18.96
N SER A 141 5.59 10.49 -19.14
CA SER A 141 6.42 9.51 -19.87
C SER A 141 6.18 9.49 -21.37
N CYS A 142 5.07 10.04 -21.88
CA CYS A 142 4.68 9.93 -23.29
C CYS A 142 4.30 11.27 -23.92
N ARG A 143 4.94 12.36 -23.46
CA ARG A 143 4.60 13.72 -23.86
C ARG A 143 4.70 13.95 -25.37
N LYS A 144 5.70 13.33 -26.03
CA LYS A 144 5.90 13.44 -27.47
C LYS A 144 4.75 12.79 -28.24
N SER A 145 4.39 11.56 -27.86
CA SER A 145 3.25 10.85 -28.47
C SER A 145 1.92 11.56 -28.22
N CYS A 146 1.77 12.25 -27.08
CA CYS A 146 0.59 13.06 -26.78
C CYS A 146 0.63 14.49 -27.33
N ARG A 147 1.71 14.91 -28.01
CA ARG A 147 1.86 16.24 -28.63
C ARG A 147 1.69 17.40 -27.64
N VAL A 148 2.22 17.21 -26.43
CA VAL A 148 2.18 18.18 -25.30
C VAL A 148 3.58 18.70 -24.93
N CYS A 149 4.47 18.60 -25.92
CA CYS A 149 5.64 19.43 -26.08
C CYS A 149 5.25 20.51 -27.12
#